data_AF-A0A3S5J7C0-F1
#
_entry.id   AF-A0A3S5J7C0-F1
#
_cell.length_a   1.000
_cell.length_b   1.000
_cell.length_c   1.000
_cell.angle_alpha   90.00
_cell.angle_beta   90.00
_cell.angle_gamma   90.00
#
_symmetry.space_group_name_H-M   'P 1'
#
loop_
_entity.id
_entity.type
_entity.pdbx_description
1 polymer ?
#
loop_
_entity_poly.entity_id
_entity_poly.type
_entity_poly.pdbx_seq_one_letter_code
_entity_poly.pdbx_strand_id
1 'polypeptide(L)'
;MPDASAKPIDDDASLVRCVMLISPGEHPPQQLLNLLKQPASTVDRAEHPLLAVARLSTLERGREMRAEWSPDSDERTVLVVVNRDVWRDLSPLFQTIRQIMPKVSIWVCTERVAIEVYAGQHESASETTTESLDPSEASEPDEATAQSTPLEAPEPTTLSDEEMRDLLDLFDGNDDDDPDGPPAFGLSGGPRSS
;
A
#
# COMPACT_ATOMS: atom_id res chain seq x y z
N MET A 1 26.21 33.66 -23.45
CA MET A 1 24.73 33.57 -23.54
C MET A 1 24.46 32.58 -24.67
N PRO A 2 23.96 31.37 -24.36
CA PRO A 2 22.68 31.20 -23.70
C PRO A 2 22.74 30.54 -22.31
N ASP A 3 21.69 30.82 -21.55
CA ASP A 3 21.30 30.26 -20.26
C ASP A 3 21.27 28.73 -20.28
N ALA A 4 22.10 28.11 -19.43
CA ALA A 4 21.82 26.78 -18.90
C ALA A 4 21.16 26.95 -17.53
N SER A 5 19.97 27.56 -17.51
CA SER A 5 19.07 27.48 -16.36
C SER A 5 18.44 26.08 -16.36
N ALA A 6 19.28 25.06 -16.17
CA ALA A 6 18.82 23.73 -15.82
C ALA A 6 18.19 23.87 -14.44
N LYS A 7 16.85 23.83 -14.38
CA LYS A 7 16.16 23.68 -13.10
C LYS A 7 16.81 22.50 -12.37
N PRO A 8 17.22 22.66 -11.10
CA PRO A 8 17.60 21.51 -10.30
C PRO A 8 16.43 20.53 -10.40
N ILE A 9 16.71 19.28 -10.80
CA ILE A 9 15.76 18.20 -10.62
C ILE A 9 15.54 18.17 -9.12
N ASP A 10 14.30 18.45 -8.73
CA ASP A 10 13.85 18.44 -7.34
C ASP A 10 13.90 16.97 -6.91
N ASP A 11 15.04 16.56 -6.36
CA ASP A 11 15.32 15.17 -5.93
C ASP A 11 14.44 14.77 -4.73
N ASP A 12 13.73 15.75 -4.15
CA ASP A 12 12.76 15.59 -3.06
C ASP A 12 11.30 15.44 -3.56
N ALA A 13 11.10 15.16 -4.86
CA ALA A 13 9.76 14.98 -5.42
C ALA A 13 9.08 13.70 -4.89
N SER A 14 8.35 13.81 -3.77
CA SER A 14 7.55 12.72 -3.22
C SER A 14 6.55 12.20 -4.25
N LEU A 15 6.57 10.89 -4.54
CA LEU A 15 5.63 10.25 -5.45
C LEU A 15 4.28 10.06 -4.74
N VAL A 16 3.21 10.64 -5.28
CA VAL A 16 1.88 10.57 -4.67
C VAL A 16 0.95 9.67 -5.49
N ARG A 17 0.53 8.55 -4.93
CA ARG A 17 -0.44 7.63 -5.51
C ARG A 17 -1.82 7.90 -4.92
N CYS A 18 -2.71 8.48 -5.71
CA CYS A 18 -4.04 8.87 -5.28
C CYS A 18 -5.11 7.88 -5.76
N VAL A 19 -5.97 7.42 -4.85
CA VAL A 19 -7.25 6.78 -5.20
C VAL A 19 -8.37 7.78 -4.93
N MET A 20 -9.07 8.17 -5.98
CA MET A 20 -10.19 9.10 -5.92
C MET A 20 -11.51 8.33 -5.83
N LEU A 21 -12.14 8.37 -4.67
CA LEU A 21 -13.48 7.84 -4.44
C LEU A 21 -14.51 8.89 -4.87
N ILE A 22 -15.24 8.60 -5.95
CA ILE A 22 -16.24 9.48 -6.55
C ILE A 22 -17.52 8.73 -6.84
N SER A 23 -18.67 9.33 -6.49
CA SER A 23 -19.96 8.67 -6.74
C SER A 23 -20.19 8.52 -8.25
N PRO A 24 -20.87 7.45 -8.71
CA PRO A 24 -21.25 7.32 -10.11
C PRO A 24 -22.01 8.56 -10.61
N GLY A 25 -21.59 9.10 -11.76
CA GLY A 25 -22.20 10.29 -12.36
C GLY A 25 -21.76 11.63 -11.79
N GLU A 26 -20.96 11.65 -10.73
CA GLU A 26 -20.37 12.87 -10.18
C GLU A 26 -19.06 13.25 -10.89
N HIS A 27 -18.66 14.51 -10.75
CA HIS A 27 -17.40 15.02 -11.28
C HIS A 27 -16.55 15.65 -10.18
N PRO A 28 -15.23 15.39 -10.18
CA PRO A 28 -14.35 16.01 -9.21
C PRO A 28 -14.21 17.50 -9.49
N PRO A 29 -14.09 18.35 -8.45
CA PRO A 29 -13.85 19.77 -8.63
C PRO A 29 -12.63 20.02 -9.53
N GLN A 30 -12.75 20.96 -10.47
CA GLN A 30 -11.69 21.23 -11.44
C GLN A 30 -10.37 21.66 -10.78
N GLN A 31 -10.47 22.34 -9.63
CA GLN A 31 -9.32 22.75 -8.81
C GLN A 31 -8.54 21.53 -8.29
N LEU A 32 -9.25 20.50 -7.79
CA LEU A 32 -8.64 19.24 -7.35
C LEU A 32 -7.95 18.53 -8.51
N LEU A 33 -8.59 18.47 -9.68
CA LEU A 33 -7.98 17.90 -10.88
C LEU A 33 -6.70 18.65 -11.29
N ASN A 34 -6.64 19.97 -11.12
CA ASN A 34 -5.45 20.75 -11.45
C ASN A 34 -4.30 20.46 -10.49
N LEU A 35 -4.59 20.24 -9.19
CA LEU A 35 -3.58 19.83 -8.21
C LEU A 35 -3.04 18.44 -8.49
N LEU A 36 -3.90 17.50 -8.90
CA LEU A 36 -3.54 16.12 -9.19
C LEU A 36 -2.92 15.91 -10.59
N LYS A 37 -2.73 16.96 -11.38
CA LYS A 37 -2.03 16.89 -12.68
C LYS A 37 -0.51 17.05 -12.54
N GLN A 38 0.00 17.07 -11.32
CA GLN A 38 1.44 17.17 -11.09
C GLN A 38 2.14 15.89 -11.58
N PRO A 39 3.34 16.00 -12.17
CA PRO A 39 4.04 14.88 -12.81
C PRO A 39 4.41 13.75 -11.84
N ALA A 40 4.54 14.06 -10.55
CA ALA A 40 4.83 13.08 -9.49
C ALA A 40 3.57 12.38 -8.93
N SER A 41 2.37 12.68 -9.46
CA SER A 41 1.11 12.12 -8.96
C SER A 41 0.43 11.21 -9.98
N THR A 42 -0.05 10.06 -9.54
CA THR A 42 -0.94 9.20 -10.34
C THR A 42 -2.29 9.07 -9.68
N VAL A 43 -3.36 9.12 -10.47
CA VAL A 43 -4.74 9.11 -9.95
C VAL A 43 -5.51 7.93 -10.51
N ASP A 44 -5.98 7.08 -9.61
CA ASP A 44 -6.91 6.00 -9.89
C ASP A 44 -8.31 6.37 -9.42
N ARG A 45 -9.33 6.11 -10.24
CA ARG A 45 -10.73 6.37 -9.87
C ARG A 45 -11.41 5.13 -9.33
N ALA A 46 -12.17 5.30 -8.26
CA ALA A 46 -13.03 4.28 -7.69
C ALA A 46 -14.46 4.81 -7.54
N GLU A 47 -15.42 4.10 -8.11
CA GLU A 47 -16.85 4.45 -8.05
C GLU A 47 -17.57 3.81 -6.84
N HIS A 48 -16.84 3.04 -6.04
CA HIS A 48 -17.39 2.31 -4.90
C HIS A 48 -16.37 2.22 -3.75
N PRO A 49 -16.79 2.32 -2.47
CA PRO A 49 -15.88 2.23 -1.32
C PRO A 49 -15.03 0.95 -1.30
N LEU A 50 -15.63 -0.20 -1.61
CA LEU A 50 -14.90 -1.47 -1.68
C LEU A 50 -13.85 -1.49 -2.81
N LEU A 51 -14.17 -0.86 -3.94
CA LEU A 51 -13.21 -0.73 -5.04
C LEU A 51 -12.05 0.20 -4.64
N ALA A 52 -12.33 1.26 -3.88
CA ALA A 52 -11.29 2.13 -3.34
C ALA A 52 -10.35 1.36 -2.42
N VAL A 53 -10.89 0.54 -1.49
CA VAL A 53 -10.06 -0.33 -0.63
C VAL A 53 -9.20 -1.26 -1.46
N ALA A 54 -9.77 -1.98 -2.42
CA ALA A 54 -9.01 -2.93 -3.25
C ALA A 54 -7.86 -2.26 -4.02
N ARG A 55 -8.08 -1.05 -4.55
CA ARG A 55 -7.05 -0.26 -5.22
C ARG A 55 -5.98 0.23 -4.26
N LEU A 56 -6.39 0.76 -3.10
CA LEU A 56 -5.45 1.19 -2.04
C LEU A 56 -4.58 0.02 -1.57
N SER A 57 -5.15 -1.16 -1.36
CA SER A 57 -4.41 -2.35 -0.95
C SER A 57 -3.39 -2.78 -2.00
N THR A 58 -3.75 -2.69 -3.28
CA THR A 58 -2.82 -2.96 -4.38
C THR A 58 -1.66 -1.95 -4.40
N LEU A 59 -1.96 -0.67 -4.19
CA LEU A 59 -0.94 0.39 -4.16
C LEU A 59 0.00 0.25 -2.95
N GLU A 60 -0.54 0.03 -1.76
CA GLU A 60 0.25 -0.14 -0.54
C GLU A 60 1.14 -1.38 -0.60
N ARG A 61 0.61 -2.51 -1.08
CA ARG A 61 1.43 -3.70 -1.32
C ARG A 61 2.56 -3.42 -2.31
N GLY A 62 2.25 -2.71 -3.40
CA GLY A 62 3.24 -2.33 -4.41
C GLY A 62 4.27 -1.30 -3.91
N ARG A 63 3.91 -0.49 -2.92
CA ARG A 63 4.80 0.43 -2.21
C ARG A 63 5.73 -0.33 -1.27
N GLU A 64 5.19 -1.22 -0.44
CA GLU A 64 5.98 -2.08 0.46
C GLU A 64 7.01 -2.89 -0.33
N MET A 65 6.57 -3.54 -1.41
CA MET A 65 7.47 -4.28 -2.29
C MET A 65 8.52 -3.40 -2.94
N ARG A 66 8.25 -2.11 -3.23
CA ARG A 66 9.29 -1.20 -3.78
C ARG A 66 10.20 -0.63 -2.71
N ALA A 67 9.70 -0.41 -1.50
CA ALA A 67 10.49 0.09 -0.38
C ALA A 67 11.64 -0.88 -0.04
N GLU A 68 11.43 -2.20 -0.23
CA GLU A 68 12.48 -3.22 -0.09
C GLU A 68 13.69 -2.99 -1.03
N TRP A 69 13.44 -2.51 -2.25
CA TRP A 69 14.48 -2.33 -3.28
C TRP A 69 14.92 -0.87 -3.44
N SER A 70 14.14 0.07 -2.92
CA SER A 70 14.35 1.52 -3.03
C SER A 70 13.90 2.23 -1.74
N PRO A 71 14.63 2.05 -0.63
CA PRO A 71 14.25 2.58 0.68
C PRO A 71 14.22 4.11 0.74
N ASP A 72 14.98 4.78 -0.14
CA ASP A 72 15.03 6.24 -0.22
C ASP A 72 13.87 6.85 -1.02
N SER A 73 12.94 6.04 -1.54
CA SER A 73 11.78 6.56 -2.29
C SER A 73 10.68 7.05 -1.35
N ASP A 74 10.45 8.37 -1.27
CA ASP A 74 9.30 8.94 -0.55
C ASP A 74 8.03 8.79 -1.40
N GLU A 75 7.42 7.60 -1.34
CA GLU A 75 6.10 7.34 -1.93
C GLU A 75 5.00 7.40 -0.88
N ARG A 76 3.92 8.08 -1.22
CA ARG A 76 2.72 8.25 -0.37
C ARG A 76 1.48 7.81 -1.09
N THR A 77 0.63 7.07 -0.39
CA THR A 77 -0.68 6.66 -0.91
C THR A 77 -1.77 7.47 -0.23
N VAL A 78 -2.70 8.00 -1.02
CA VAL A 78 -3.74 8.91 -0.54
C VAL A 78 -5.11 8.46 -1.04
N LEU A 79 -6.06 8.32 -0.13
CA LEU A 79 -7.48 8.27 -0.47
C LEU A 79 -8.04 9.69 -0.54
N VAL A 80 -8.58 10.08 -1.69
CA VAL A 80 -9.32 11.33 -1.86
C VAL A 80 -10.80 11.03 -2.04
N VAL A 81 -11.61 11.40 -1.05
CA VAL A 81 -13.07 11.30 -1.12
C VAL A 81 -13.63 12.58 -1.72
N VAL A 82 -14.26 12.45 -2.88
CA VAL A 82 -14.89 13.56 -3.59
C VAL A 82 -16.37 13.64 -3.22
N ASN A 83 -16.86 14.86 -3.00
CA ASN A 83 -18.25 15.18 -2.72
C ASN A 83 -18.79 14.30 -1.57
N ARG A 84 -18.13 14.39 -0.40
CA ARG A 84 -18.43 13.56 0.78
C ARG A 84 -19.91 13.51 1.14
N ASP A 85 -20.65 14.59 0.90
CA ASP A 85 -22.08 14.70 1.23
C ASP A 85 -22.98 13.78 0.41
N VAL A 86 -22.52 13.34 -0.77
CA VAL A 86 -23.25 12.38 -1.64
C VAL A 86 -23.15 10.96 -1.09
N TRP A 87 -22.05 10.67 -0.42
CA TRP A 87 -21.82 9.36 0.18
C TRP A 87 -22.62 9.21 1.47
N ARG A 88 -23.13 7.99 1.70
CA ARG A 88 -23.68 7.59 3.00
C ARG A 88 -22.57 7.58 4.06
N ASP A 89 -22.78 6.85 5.14
CA ASP A 89 -21.75 6.69 6.16
C ASP A 89 -20.49 6.02 5.59
N LEU A 90 -19.38 6.77 5.55
CA LEU A 90 -18.04 6.28 5.19
C LEU A 90 -17.17 5.99 6.41
N SER A 91 -17.71 6.12 7.64
CA SER A 91 -16.96 5.80 8.85
C SER A 91 -16.38 4.38 8.84
N PRO A 92 -17.11 3.33 8.38
CA PRO A 92 -16.55 1.99 8.27
C PRO A 92 -15.36 1.92 7.30
N LEU A 93 -15.41 2.66 6.19
CA LEU A 93 -14.30 2.72 5.23
C LEU A 93 -13.05 3.31 5.88
N PHE A 94 -13.20 4.45 6.56
CA PHE A 94 -12.07 5.14 7.20
C PHE A 94 -11.49 4.31 8.33
N GLN A 95 -12.33 3.62 9.10
CA GLN A 95 -11.88 2.73 10.16
C GLN A 95 -11.09 1.54 9.59
N THR A 96 -11.60 0.90 8.53
CA THR A 96 -10.90 -0.20 7.85
C THR A 96 -9.54 0.25 7.29
N ILE A 97 -9.47 1.41 6.65
CA ILE A 97 -8.21 1.94 6.12
C ILE A 97 -7.22 2.20 7.25
N ARG A 98 -7.66 2.85 8.33
CA ARG A 98 -6.78 3.11 9.49
C ARG A 98 -6.26 1.84 10.15
N GLN A 99 -7.05 0.76 10.15
CA GLN A 99 -6.67 -0.52 10.76
C GLN A 99 -5.73 -1.35 9.87
N ILE A 100 -6.01 -1.41 8.57
CA ILE A 100 -5.32 -2.34 7.65
C ILE A 100 -4.19 -1.64 6.87
N MET A 101 -4.34 -0.35 6.59
CA MET A 101 -3.42 0.44 5.77
C MET A 101 -3.11 1.77 6.47
N PRO A 102 -2.48 1.75 7.66
CA PRO A 102 -2.32 2.92 8.51
C PRO A 102 -1.45 4.03 7.89
N LYS A 103 -0.63 3.69 6.88
CA LYS A 103 0.22 4.65 6.16
C LYS A 103 -0.52 5.43 5.07
N VAL A 104 -1.77 5.09 4.76
CA VAL A 104 -2.61 5.81 3.77
C VAL A 104 -3.19 7.07 4.39
N SER A 105 -2.97 8.23 3.76
CA SER A 105 -3.62 9.49 4.14
C SER A 105 -5.05 9.55 3.58
N ILE A 106 -5.99 10.15 4.32
CA ILE A 106 -7.39 10.30 3.91
C ILE A 106 -7.73 11.78 3.82
N TRP A 107 -8.13 12.18 2.62
CA TRP A 107 -8.53 13.54 2.28
C TRP A 107 -10.00 13.56 1.87
N VAL A 108 -10.73 14.54 2.38
CA VAL A 108 -12.12 14.79 2.02
C VAL A 108 -12.20 16.10 1.26
N CYS A 109 -12.62 16.03 0.01
CA CYS A 109 -12.80 17.17 -0.87
C CYS A 109 -14.28 17.47 -1.04
N THR A 110 -14.66 18.69 -0.67
CA THR A 110 -15.95 19.32 -0.98
C THR A 110 -15.74 20.38 -2.06
N GLU A 111 -16.81 21.03 -2.53
CA GLU A 111 -16.72 22.06 -3.57
C GLU A 111 -15.75 23.21 -3.24
N ARG A 112 -15.57 23.52 -1.95
CA ARG A 112 -14.84 24.71 -1.50
C ARG A 112 -13.59 24.40 -0.68
N VAL A 113 -13.49 23.20 -0.12
CA VAL A 113 -12.43 22.86 0.85
C VAL A 113 -11.99 21.42 0.65
N ALA A 114 -10.67 21.21 0.70
CA ALA A 114 -10.06 19.91 0.90
C ALA A 114 -9.55 19.84 2.34
N ILE A 115 -9.99 18.82 3.08
CA ILE A 115 -9.66 18.62 4.49
C ILE A 115 -8.96 17.29 4.61
N GLU A 116 -7.76 17.29 5.17
CA GLU A 116 -7.09 16.07 5.60
C GLU A 116 -7.74 15.57 6.89
N VAL A 117 -8.35 14.40 6.82
CA VAL A 117 -9.04 13.76 7.96
C VAL A 117 -8.12 12.77 8.67
N TYR A 118 -7.08 12.31 7.97
CA TYR A 118 -6.07 11.42 8.51
C TYR A 118 -4.77 11.56 7.73
N ALA A 119 -3.66 11.88 8.40
CA ALA A 119 -2.38 12.15 7.75
C ALA A 119 -1.63 10.88 7.30
N GLY A 120 -2.01 9.70 7.79
CA GLY A 120 -1.22 8.48 7.62
C GLY A 120 -0.09 8.41 8.66
N GLN A 121 0.29 7.19 9.05
CA GLN A 121 1.47 6.94 9.87
C GLN A 121 2.70 6.86 8.97
N HIS A 122 3.57 7.87 9.03
CA HIS A 122 4.89 7.83 8.42
C HIS A 122 5.90 7.55 9.53
N GLU A 123 6.53 6.38 9.49
CA GLU A 123 7.71 6.09 10.30
C GLU A 123 8.81 7.00 9.78
N SER A 124 8.99 8.14 10.46
CA SER A 124 10.07 9.05 10.16
C SER A 124 11.36 8.33 10.55
N ALA A 125 12.16 7.94 9.57
CA ALA A 125 13.52 7.45 9.78
C ALA A 125 14.44 8.62 10.21
N SER A 126 14.14 9.22 11.36
CA SER A 126 15.00 10.19 12.03
C SER A 126 14.46 10.40 13.43
N GLU A 127 14.94 9.57 14.35
CA GLU A 127 15.13 9.91 15.76
C GLU A 127 15.96 8.78 16.38
N THR A 128 17.22 8.67 15.93
CA THR A 128 18.27 8.13 16.80
C THR A 128 18.51 9.18 17.88
N THR A 129 17.57 9.23 18.83
CA THR A 129 17.73 9.90 20.11
C THR A 129 18.95 9.27 20.76
N THR A 130 20.02 10.06 20.82
CA THR A 130 21.21 9.76 21.61
C THR A 130 20.79 9.80 23.07
N GLU A 131 20.36 8.64 23.57
CA GLU A 131 20.11 8.42 24.98
C GLU A 131 21.44 8.58 25.73
N SER A 132 21.67 9.81 26.21
CA SER A 132 22.74 10.12 27.14
C SER A 132 22.34 9.51 28.48
N LEU A 133 22.85 8.31 28.74
CA LEU A 133 22.80 7.64 30.04
C LEU A 133 23.50 8.52 31.08
N ASP A 134 22.72 9.18 31.93
CA ASP A 134 23.17 9.76 33.20
C ASP A 134 22.74 8.81 34.33
N PRO A 135 23.68 8.08 34.99
CA PRO A 135 23.34 7.19 36.08
C PRO A 135 23.72 7.84 37.41
N SER A 136 22.79 8.54 38.04
CA SER A 136 22.84 8.74 39.50
C SER A 136 21.49 9.21 40.02
N GLU A 137 20.66 8.26 40.44
CA GLU A 137 19.96 8.38 41.72
C GLU A 137 19.66 6.98 42.25
N ALA A 138 20.49 6.57 43.20
CA ALA A 138 20.25 5.41 44.04
C ALA A 138 19.14 5.74 45.03
N SER A 139 18.07 4.93 45.06
CA SER A 139 17.26 4.62 46.24
C SER A 139 16.28 3.48 45.90
N GLU A 140 16.72 2.24 46.10
CA GLU A 140 15.85 1.14 46.54
C GLU A 140 15.62 1.28 48.07
N PRO A 141 14.69 0.56 48.74
CA PRO A 141 13.86 -0.54 48.26
C PRO A 141 12.37 -0.47 48.68
N ASP A 142 11.48 -1.21 48.01
CA ASP A 142 10.53 -2.03 48.75
C ASP A 142 10.07 -3.25 47.95
N GLU A 143 9.88 -4.31 48.70
CA GLU A 143 9.80 -5.71 48.33
C GLU A 143 8.37 -6.07 47.87
N ALA A 144 8.20 -6.45 46.60
CA ALA A 144 7.01 -7.18 46.16
C ALA A 144 7.42 -8.28 45.17
N THR A 145 7.42 -9.49 45.71
CA THR A 145 7.78 -10.76 45.12
C THR A 145 7.14 -11.00 43.76
N ALA A 146 8.00 -11.47 42.84
CA ALA A 146 7.73 -11.89 41.48
C ALA A 146 6.57 -12.88 41.32
N GLN A 147 5.83 -12.71 40.22
CA GLN A 147 5.69 -13.78 39.24
C GLN A 147 5.33 -13.18 37.87
N SER A 148 6.37 -12.87 37.12
CA SER A 148 6.32 -12.66 35.68
C SER A 148 6.06 -14.02 35.03
N THR A 149 4.88 -14.23 34.47
CA THR A 149 4.71 -15.16 33.35
C THR A 149 4.89 -14.36 32.07
N PRO A 150 5.97 -14.58 31.30
CA PRO A 150 5.99 -14.16 29.91
C PRO A 150 4.95 -15.02 29.18
N LEU A 151 3.88 -14.43 28.65
CA LEU A 151 3.14 -15.10 27.60
C LEU A 151 4.08 -15.14 26.39
N GLU A 152 4.61 -16.33 26.10
CA GLU A 152 5.27 -16.65 24.84
C GLU A 152 4.43 -16.13 23.68
N ALA A 153 5.03 -15.26 22.87
CA ALA A 153 4.54 -15.02 21.52
C ALA A 153 4.51 -16.38 20.80
N PRO A 154 3.48 -16.69 19.99
CA PRO A 154 3.49 -17.91 19.19
C PRO A 154 4.75 -17.89 18.32
N GLU A 155 5.56 -18.93 18.44
CA GLU A 155 6.74 -19.10 17.61
C GLU A 155 6.35 -18.94 16.14
N PRO A 156 7.13 -18.19 15.33
CA PRO A 156 6.91 -18.19 13.90
C PRO A 156 6.98 -19.64 13.43
N THR A 157 5.97 -20.09 12.68
CA THR A 157 5.97 -21.40 12.02
C THR A 157 7.08 -21.41 10.97
N THR A 158 8.32 -21.61 11.42
CA THR A 158 9.47 -21.85 10.55
C THR A 158 9.36 -23.30 10.11
N LEU A 159 9.00 -23.49 8.84
CA LEU A 159 9.11 -24.80 8.21
C LEU A 159 10.55 -25.29 8.35
N SER A 160 10.72 -26.53 8.79
CA SER A 160 12.05 -27.13 8.84
C SER A 160 12.61 -27.28 7.41
N ASP A 161 13.93 -27.26 7.28
CA ASP A 161 14.60 -27.44 5.97
C ASP A 161 14.21 -28.74 5.26
N GLU A 162 13.76 -29.74 6.03
CA GLU A 162 13.30 -31.03 5.52
C GLU A 162 11.88 -30.92 4.93
N GLU A 163 10.97 -30.23 5.62
CA GLU A 163 9.63 -29.94 5.08
C GLU A 163 9.68 -29.00 3.87
N MET A 164 10.64 -28.08 3.83
CA MET A 164 10.86 -27.21 2.67
C MET A 164 11.35 -27.99 1.44
N ARG A 165 12.15 -29.04 1.64
CA ARG A 165 12.59 -29.94 0.56
C ARG A 165 11.46 -30.84 0.07
N ASP A 166 10.64 -31.39 0.96
CA ASP A 166 9.48 -32.20 0.58
C ASP A 166 8.47 -31.39 -0.27
N LEU A 167 8.29 -30.11 0.04
CA LEU A 167 7.46 -29.22 -0.78
C LEU A 167 8.11 -28.96 -2.15
N LEU A 168 9.43 -28.78 -2.22
CA LEU A 168 10.12 -28.56 -3.49
C LEU A 168 10.07 -29.81 -4.39
N ASP A 169 10.26 -31.00 -3.84
CA ASP A 169 10.13 -32.28 -4.58
C ASP A 169 8.70 -32.49 -5.11
N LEU A 170 7.68 -32.02 -4.39
CA LEU A 170 6.28 -32.08 -4.83
C LEU A 170 6.00 -31.18 -6.05
N PHE A 171 6.76 -30.11 -6.24
CA PHE A 171 6.64 -29.21 -7.40
C PHE A 171 7.63 -29.54 -8.54
N ASP A 172 8.78 -30.18 -8.24
CA ASP A 172 9.77 -30.60 -9.24
C ASP A 172 9.44 -31.95 -9.89
N GLY A 173 8.45 -32.68 -9.34
CA GLY A 173 7.91 -33.93 -9.89
C GLY A 173 6.94 -33.76 -11.07
N ASN A 174 7.18 -32.84 -12.00
CA ASN A 174 6.43 -32.74 -13.25
C ASN A 174 7.34 -32.59 -14.47
N ASP A 175 8.04 -33.68 -14.80
CA ASP A 175 8.21 -34.10 -16.19
C ASP A 175 8.56 -35.60 -16.23
N ASP A 176 8.16 -36.26 -17.33
CA ASP A 176 8.37 -37.67 -17.68
C ASP A 176 7.29 -38.71 -17.31
N ASP A 177 6.02 -38.42 -17.63
CA ASP A 177 5.17 -39.42 -18.31
C ASP A 177 3.99 -38.73 -19.04
N ASP A 178 4.28 -38.21 -20.24
CA ASP A 178 3.26 -37.73 -21.19
C ASP A 178 3.24 -38.65 -22.42
N PRO A 179 2.27 -39.57 -22.50
CA PRO A 179 1.85 -40.12 -23.78
C PRO A 179 0.39 -39.79 -24.12
N ASP A 180 -0.15 -38.63 -23.74
CA ASP A 180 -1.48 -38.19 -24.19
C ASP A 180 -1.52 -36.67 -24.44
N GLY A 181 -0.87 -36.27 -25.53
CA GLY A 181 -0.90 -34.91 -26.06
C GLY A 181 -2.33 -34.36 -26.28
N PRO A 182 -2.51 -33.03 -26.24
CA PRO A 182 -3.82 -32.42 -26.33
C PRO A 182 -4.47 -32.70 -27.70
N PRO A 183 -5.80 -32.97 -27.76
CA PRO A 183 -6.47 -33.20 -29.02
C PRO A 183 -6.38 -31.93 -29.88
N ALA A 184 -5.80 -32.06 -31.06
CA ALA A 184 -5.86 -31.03 -32.09
C ALA A 184 -7.34 -30.71 -32.36
N PHE A 185 -7.79 -29.52 -31.97
CA PHE A 185 -9.10 -29.00 -32.34
C PHE A 185 -9.18 -28.92 -33.87
N GLY A 186 -9.83 -29.92 -34.46
CA GLY A 186 -10.19 -29.94 -35.86
C GLY A 186 -11.23 -28.85 -36.14
N LEU A 187 -10.78 -27.73 -36.70
CA LEU A 187 -11.65 -26.87 -37.49
C LEU A 187 -11.70 -27.42 -38.92
N SER A 188 -12.43 -28.53 -39.06
CA SER A 188 -12.91 -29.01 -40.35
C SER A 188 -14.32 -28.45 -40.56
N GLY A 189 -14.46 -27.53 -41.52
CA GLY A 189 -15.72 -26.91 -41.90
C GLY A 189 -15.55 -26.03 -43.14
N GLY A 190 -15.47 -26.65 -44.32
CA GLY A 190 -15.62 -25.97 -45.62
C GLY A 190 -17.04 -25.40 -45.84
N PRO A 191 -17.41 -24.84 -47.02
CA PRO A 191 -16.98 -25.32 -48.34
C PRO A 191 -16.63 -24.25 -49.41
N ARG A 192 -16.06 -24.80 -50.49
CA ARG A 192 -15.81 -24.35 -51.87
C ARG A 192 -16.74 -23.29 -52.49
N SER A 193 -16.14 -22.37 -53.27
CA SER A 193 -16.46 -21.91 -54.65
C SER A 193 -15.62 -20.65 -54.91
N SER A 194 -14.95 -20.37 -56.03
CA SER A 194 -15.03 -20.80 -57.43
C SER A 194 -13.63 -20.86 -58.06
#